data_AF-A0A9E2ZM87-F1
#
_entry.id   AF-A0A9E2ZM87-F1
#
_cell.length_a   1.000
_cell.length_b   1.000
_cell.length_c   1.000
_cell.angle_alpha   90.00
_cell.angle_beta   90.00
_cell.angle_gamma   90.00
#
_symmetry.space_group_name_H-M   'P 1'
#
loop_
_entity.id
_entity.type
_entity.pdbx_description
1 polymer ?
#
loop_
_entity_poly.entity_id
_entity_poly.type
_entity_poly.pdbx_seq_one_letter_code
_entity_poly.pdbx_strand_id
1 'polypeptide(L)' 'MQHDHVLSAQQPSGMPCQRYAPFKPVDLPDRTWPSNAITRAPRWLSTDLR' A
#
# COMPACT_ATOMS: atom_id res chain seq x y z
N MET A 1 1.66 33.96 -19.61
CA MET A 1 2.57 32.79 -19.48
C MET A 1 1.87 31.79 -18.59
N GLN A 2 0.81 31.17 -19.10
CA GLN A 2 0.13 30.05 -18.46
C GLN A 2 0.65 28.80 -19.17
N HIS A 3 1.40 27.97 -18.45
CA HIS A 3 1.76 26.66 -18.97
C HIS A 3 0.53 25.76 -18.82
N ASP A 4 -0.21 25.55 -19.90
CA ASP A 4 -1.21 24.49 -19.99
C ASP A 4 -0.50 23.14 -19.82
N HIS A 5 -0.51 22.61 -18.60
CA HIS A 5 -0.05 21.27 -18.32
C HIS A 5 -1.04 20.31 -18.97
N VAL A 6 -0.65 19.63 -20.04
CA VAL A 6 -1.41 18.49 -20.57
C VAL A 6 -1.49 17.46 -19.45
N LEU A 7 -2.63 17.46 -18.76
CA LEU A 7 -2.91 16.60 -17.62
C LEU A 7 -2.91 15.13 -18.09
N SER A 8 -1.83 14.41 -17.78
CA SER A 8 -1.60 12.97 -17.95
C SER A 8 -1.91 12.33 -19.32
N ALA A 9 -0.87 11.85 -20.02
CA ALA A 9 -0.96 11.12 -21.29
C ALA A 9 -1.13 9.58 -21.13
N GLN A 10 -1.53 9.09 -19.94
CA GLN A 10 -1.57 7.66 -19.64
C GLN A 10 -2.66 6.92 -20.44
N GLN A 11 -2.31 5.74 -20.97
CA GLN A 11 -3.23 4.81 -21.65
C GLN A 11 -3.52 3.58 -20.76
N PRO A 12 -4.72 2.98 -20.83
CA PRO A 12 -5.05 1.77 -20.08
C PRO A 12 -4.29 0.55 -20.61
N SER A 13 -3.93 -0.38 -19.72
CA SER A 13 -3.29 -1.65 -20.08
C SER A 13 -4.33 -2.73 -20.41
N GLY A 14 -3.89 -3.83 -21.04
CA GLY A 14 -4.71 -5.03 -21.28
C GLY A 14 -4.86 -5.95 -20.06
N MET A 15 -4.59 -5.46 -18.85
CA MET A 15 -4.63 -6.29 -17.63
C MET A 15 -6.07 -6.66 -17.24
N PRO A 16 -6.35 -7.91 -16.84
CA PRO A 16 -7.69 -8.35 -16.44
C PRO A 16 -8.02 -7.94 -14.99
N CYS A 17 -8.14 -6.63 -14.73
CA CYS A 17 -8.32 -6.07 -13.39
C CYS A 17 -9.58 -6.60 -12.67
N GLN A 18 -10.61 -7.02 -13.41
CA GLN A 18 -11.83 -7.62 -12.89
C GLN A 18 -11.62 -8.95 -12.13
N ARG A 19 -10.45 -9.58 -12.28
CA ARG A 19 -10.07 -10.78 -11.51
C ARG A 19 -9.66 -10.46 -10.08
N TYR A 20 -9.46 -9.18 -9.75
CA TYR A 20 -8.98 -8.73 -8.47
C TYR A 20 -10.05 -7.87 -7.78
N ALA A 21 -10.37 -8.20 -6.54
CA ALA A 21 -11.27 -7.41 -5.72
C ALA A 21 -10.47 -6.45 -4.83
N PRO A 22 -10.94 -5.21 -4.60
CA PRO A 22 -10.36 -4.33 -3.60
C PRO A 22 -10.39 -4.96 -2.20
N PHE A 23 -9.35 -4.72 -1.40
CA PHE A 23 -9.37 -5.10 0.00
C PHE A 23 -10.46 -4.31 0.74
N LYS A 24 -11.22 -4.97 1.60
CA LYS A 24 -12.26 -4.32 2.42
C LYS A 24 -11.59 -3.52 3.54
N PRO A 25 -11.86 -2.21 3.68
CA PRO A 25 -11.29 -1.42 4.77
C PRO A 25 -11.61 -2.01 6.14
N VAL A 26 -10.63 -1.98 7.04
CA VAL A 26 -10.80 -2.39 8.45
C VAL A 26 -10.85 -1.13 9.30
N ASP A 27 -11.92 -0.99 10.09
CA ASP A 27 -12.04 0.11 11.04
C ASP A 27 -11.29 -0.22 12.34
N LEU A 28 -10.27 0.57 12.62
CA LEU A 28 -9.42 0.48 13.82
C LEU A 28 -9.21 1.92 14.32
N PRO A 29 -10.23 2.53 14.94
CA PRO A 29 -10.22 3.95 15.29
C PRO A 29 -9.12 4.28 16.30
N ASP A 30 -8.87 3.37 17.25
CA ASP A 30 -7.89 3.56 18.33
C ASP A 30 -6.50 2.98 17.98
N ARG A 31 -6.15 2.87 16.69
CA ARG A 31 -4.85 2.35 16.26
C ARG A 31 -3.71 3.24 16.75
N THR A 32 -2.73 2.66 17.42
CA THR A 32 -1.61 3.42 18.02
C THR A 32 -0.33 3.35 17.20
N TRP A 33 -0.24 2.44 16.21
CA TRP A 33 0.98 2.24 15.42
C TRP A 33 1.49 3.49 14.68
N PRO A 34 0.67 4.48 14.24
CA PRO A 34 1.20 5.68 13.58
C PRO A 34 2.05 6.57 14.50
N SER A 35 1.83 6.52 15.80
CA SER A 35 2.52 7.37 16.80
C SER A 35 3.65 6.63 17.53
N ASN A 36 3.78 5.31 17.33
CA ASN A 36 4.74 4.49 18.06
C ASN A 36 6.04 4.30 17.25
N ALA A 37 7.19 4.56 17.88
CA ALA A 37 8.50 4.21 17.33
C ALA A 37 8.96 2.83 17.82
N ILE A 38 9.70 2.10 16.98
CA ILE A 38 10.35 0.84 17.37
C ILE A 38 11.53 1.15 18.31
N THR A 39 11.57 0.56 19.51
CA THR A 39 12.61 0.81 20.52
C THR A 39 13.51 -0.41 20.82
N ARG A 40 13.15 -1.58 20.28
CA ARG A 40 13.88 -2.84 20.45
C ARG A 40 13.66 -3.75 19.27
N ALA A 41 14.62 -4.62 19.00
CA ALA A 41 14.48 -5.66 17.99
C ALA A 41 13.36 -6.65 18.39
N PRO A 42 12.59 -7.20 17.42
CA PRO A 42 11.65 -8.28 17.66
C PRO A 42 12.39 -9.61 17.86
N ARG A 43 11.64 -10.64 18.25
CA ARG A 43 12.10 -12.03 18.13
C ARG A 43 11.99 -12.46 16.68
N TRP A 44 13.08 -12.96 16.13
CA TRP A 44 13.13 -13.48 14.76
C TRP A 44 12.79 -14.98 14.73
N LEU A 45 12.13 -15.41 13.65
CA LEU A 45 11.92 -16.81 13.31
C LEU A 45 12.39 -16.99 11.86
N SER A 46 13.40 -17.83 11.65
CA SER A 46 13.84 -18.21 10.30
C SER A 46 12.93 -19.33 9.76
N THR A 47 12.49 -19.19 8.51
CA THR A 47 11.77 -20.22 7.76
C THR A 47 12.64 -20.80 6.64
N ASP A 48 13.96 -20.64 6.72
CA ASP A 48 14.89 -20.96 5.62
C ASP A 48 14.97 -22.47 5.33
N LEU A 49 14.66 -23.33 6.31
CA LEU A 49 14.80 -24.79 6.22
C LEU A 49 13.49 -25.52 5.89
N ARG A 50 12.41 -24.81 5.56
CA ARG A 50 11.08 -25.41 5.32
C ARG A 50 10.47 -24.92 4.03
#